data_AF-A0A3C1WHE5-F1
#
_entry.id   AF-A0A3C1WHE5-F1
#
_cell.length_a   1.000
_cell.length_b   1.000
_cell.length_c   1.000
_cell.angle_alpha   90.00
_cell.angle_beta   90.00
_cell.angle_gamma   90.00
#
_symmetry.space_group_name_H-M   'P 1'
#
loop_
_entity.id
_entity.type
_entity.pdbx_description
1 polymer ?
#
loop_
_entity_poly.entity_id
_entity_poly.type
_entity_poly.pdbx_seq_one_letter_code
_entity_poly.pdbx_strand_id
1 'polypeptide(L)' 'MPLSFRIGDPLKTLSALDQHRKAYQPKLPPALRQGANRVSLKTGAATEPLKDKDAIKQAFPKTYGLPLVSFEASGS' A
#
# COMPACT_ATOMS: atom_id res chain seq x y z
N MET A 1 21.37 32.67 21.17
CA MET A 1 20.63 33.25 20.02
C MET A 1 19.65 32.20 19.50
N PRO A 2 18.32 32.39 19.61
CA PRO A 2 17.36 31.43 19.07
C PRO A 2 17.17 31.65 17.57
N LEU A 3 17.34 30.60 16.77
CA LEU A 3 17.05 30.62 15.34
C LEU A 3 15.55 30.75 15.11
N SER A 4 15.11 31.94 14.74
CA SER A 4 13.76 32.18 14.23
C SER A 4 13.67 31.68 12.79
N PHE A 5 13.13 30.47 12.60
CA PHE A 5 12.76 29.96 11.28
C PHE A 5 11.53 30.73 10.80
N ARG A 6 11.66 31.53 9.73
CA ARG A 6 10.56 32.31 9.17
C ARG A 6 9.89 31.52 8.05
N ILE A 7 8.55 31.51 8.07
CA ILE A 7 7.72 31.01 6.99
C ILE A 7 7.92 31.96 5.79
N GLY A 8 8.82 31.59 4.87
CA GLY A 8 9.22 32.41 3.71
C GLY A 8 10.62 32.16 3.16
N ASP A 9 11.48 31.40 3.84
CA ASP A 9 12.84 31.11 3.34
C ASP A 9 12.80 30.21 2.07
N PRO A 10 13.64 30.50 1.03
CA PRO A 10 13.66 29.73 -0.21
C PRO A 10 13.99 28.26 0.08
N LEU A 11 13.29 27.38 -0.62
CA LEU A 11 13.33 25.91 -0.50
C LEU A 11 14.71 25.42 -0.03
N LYS A 12 14.73 24.92 1.22
CA LYS A 12 15.82 24.19 1.87
C LYS A 12 16.73 23.52 0.83
N THR A 13 17.96 24.01 0.69
CA THR A 13 18.96 23.47 -0.24
C THR A 13 19.11 21.97 0.07
N LEU A 14 18.64 21.11 -0.83
CA LEU A 14 18.59 19.67 -0.58
C LEU A 14 20.01 19.12 -0.54
N SER A 15 20.34 18.34 0.50
CA SER A 15 21.62 17.63 0.58
C SER A 15 21.78 16.69 -0.61
N ALA A 16 23.01 16.40 -1.02
CA ALA A 16 23.29 15.45 -2.11
C ALA A 16 22.59 14.10 -1.88
N LEU A 17 22.57 13.61 -0.64
CA LEU A 17 21.84 12.39 -0.27
C LEU A 17 20.32 12.51 -0.49
N ASP A 18 19.73 13.66 -0.17
CA ASP A 18 18.30 13.89 -0.36
C ASP A 18 17.93 13.92 -1.84
N GLN A 19 18.80 14.50 -2.68
CA GLN A 19 18.62 14.52 -4.13
C GLN A 19 18.64 13.10 -4.70
N HIS A 20 19.63 12.28 -4.30
CA HIS A 20 19.72 10.89 -4.75
C HIS A 20 18.56 10.02 -4.25
N ARG A 21 18.09 10.23 -3.01
CA ARG A 21 16.92 9.50 -2.48
C ARG A 21 15.63 9.84 -3.22
N LYS A 22 15.43 11.12 -3.59
CA LYS A 22 14.25 11.55 -4.35
C LYS A 22 14.24 11.02 -5.79
N ALA A 23 15.40 10.82 -6.40
CA ALA A 23 15.51 10.27 -7.74
C ALA A 23 15.22 8.76 -7.82
N TYR A 24 15.18 8.06 -6.68
CA TYR A 24 14.93 6.62 -6.66
C TYR A 24 13.49 6.31 -7.09
N GLN A 25 13.36 5.48 -8.12
CA GLN A 25 12.07 4.94 -8.57
C GLN A 25 11.79 3.60 -7.87
N PRO A 26 10.75 3.50 -7.03
CA PRO A 26 10.39 2.25 -6.37
C PRO A 26 10.02 1.16 -7.37
N LYS A 27 10.46 -0.07 -7.10
CA LYS A 27 10.13 -1.23 -7.93
C LYS A 27 8.69 -1.66 -7.65
N LEU A 28 7.80 -1.40 -8.61
CA LEU A 28 6.40 -1.83 -8.51
C LEU A 28 6.21 -3.28 -9.01
N PRO A 29 5.31 -4.04 -8.37
CA PRO A 29 4.85 -5.33 -8.88
C PRO A 29 4.28 -5.22 -10.29
N PRO A 30 4.53 -6.17 -11.20
CA PRO A 30 4.06 -6.11 -12.59
C PRO A 30 2.56 -5.82 -12.74
N ALA A 31 1.74 -6.40 -11.86
CA ALA A 31 0.28 -6.22 -11.85
C ALA A 31 -0.14 -4.74 -11.69
N LEU A 32 0.63 -3.92 -10.98
CA LEU A 32 0.25 -2.53 -10.65
C LEU A 32 0.92 -1.49 -11.55
N ARG A 33 1.85 -1.90 -12.43
CA ARG A 33 2.65 -0.98 -13.25
C ARG A 33 1.83 -0.18 -14.26
N GLN A 34 0.72 -0.75 -14.74
CA GLN A 34 -0.08 -0.14 -15.80
C GLN A 34 -1.29 0.67 -15.29
N GLY A 35 -1.34 0.94 -13.98
CA GLY A 35 -2.41 1.69 -13.33
C GLY A 35 -3.61 0.83 -12.93
N ALA A 36 -4.47 1.37 -12.05
CA ALA A 36 -5.57 0.64 -11.43
C ALA A 36 -6.60 0.07 -12.43
N ASN A 37 -6.76 0.71 -13.58
CA ASN A 37 -7.71 0.29 -14.62
C ASN A 37 -7.28 -0.98 -15.36
N ARG A 38 -6.03 -1.42 -15.20
CA ARG A 38 -5.48 -2.62 -15.85
C ARG A 38 -5.14 -3.73 -14.86
N VAL A 39 -5.82 -3.73 -13.73
CA VAL A 39 -5.68 -4.74 -12.69
C VAL A 39 -6.93 -5.61 -12.68
N SER A 40 -6.75 -6.91 -12.87
CA SER A 40 -7.80 -7.90 -12.68
C SER A 40 -7.73 -8.48 -11.27
N LEU A 41 -8.89 -8.69 -10.66
CA LEU A 41 -9.04 -9.31 -9.34
C LEU A 41 -9.29 -10.81 -9.51
N LYS A 42 -8.49 -11.64 -8.83
CA LYS A 42 -8.75 -13.07 -8.64
C LYS A 42 -9.12 -13.35 -7.20
N THR A 43 -10.35 -13.77 -6.97
CA THR A 43 -10.83 -14.23 -5.66
C THR A 43 -10.47 -15.71 -5.47
N GLY A 44 -9.71 -16.01 -4.43
CA GLY A 44 -9.30 -17.34 -4.00
C GLY A 44 -10.15 -17.87 -2.84
N ALA A 45 -9.57 -18.76 -2.04
CA ALA A 45 -10.26 -19.41 -0.92
C ALA A 45 -10.68 -18.43 0.18
N ALA A 46 -11.78 -18.74 0.86
CA ALA A 46 -12.21 -18.05 2.07
C ALA A 46 -11.16 -18.18 3.18
N THR A 47 -10.93 -17.11 3.94
CA THR A 47 -9.99 -17.09 5.05
C THR A 47 -10.61 -17.67 6.31
N GLU A 48 -9.85 -18.45 7.09
CA GLU A 48 -10.28 -18.96 8.38
C GLU A 48 -9.29 -18.57 9.49
N PRO A 49 -9.76 -18.20 10.69
CA PRO A 49 -8.89 -18.00 11.83
C PRO A 49 -8.28 -19.32 12.28
N LEU A 50 -7.04 -19.26 12.76
CA LEU A 50 -6.31 -20.42 13.27
C LEU A 50 -6.92 -20.99 14.57
N LYS A 51 -7.53 -20.14 15.41
CA LYS A 51 -8.14 -20.51 16.71
C LYS A 51 -9.45 -19.75 16.94
N ASP A 52 -10.27 -20.26 17.86
CA ASP A 52 -11.49 -19.61 18.37
C ASP A 52 -12.47 -19.16 17.29
N LYS A 53 -12.68 -20.04 16.30
CA LYS A 53 -13.52 -19.77 15.11
C LYS A 53 -14.92 -19.27 15.47
N ASP A 54 -15.55 -19.87 16.49
CA ASP A 54 -16.92 -19.53 16.88
C ASP A 54 -17.04 -18.17 17.56
N ALA A 55 -16.11 -17.83 18.46
CA ALA A 55 -16.07 -16.53 19.13
C ALA A 55 -15.75 -15.41 18.13
N ILE A 56 -14.81 -15.64 17.21
CA ILE A 56 -14.42 -14.65 16.20
C ILE A 56 -15.54 -14.45 15.17
N LYS A 57 -16.28 -15.50 14.81
CA LYS A 57 -17.44 -15.39 13.91
C LYS A 57 -18.56 -14.56 14.53
N GLN A 58 -18.78 -14.69 15.84
CA GLN A 58 -19.75 -13.87 16.57
C GLN A 58 -19.30 -12.40 16.69
N ALA A 59 -18.00 -12.16 16.89
CA ALA A 59 -17.46 -10.81 16.96
C ALA A 59 -17.45 -10.08 15.60
N PHE A 60 -17.30 -10.81 14.50
CA PHE A 60 -17.14 -10.25 13.14
C PHE A 60 -18.10 -10.84 12.10
N PRO A 61 -19.43 -10.67 12.26
CA PRO A 61 -20.42 -11.34 11.41
C PRO A 61 -20.41 -10.89 9.94
N LYS A 62 -19.85 -9.71 9.62
CA LYS A 62 -19.84 -9.16 8.26
C LYS A 62 -18.51 -9.34 7.51
N THR A 63 -17.45 -9.75 8.21
CA THR A 63 -16.07 -9.78 7.66
C THR A 63 -15.36 -11.11 7.89
N TYR A 64 -15.99 -12.04 8.62
CA TYR A 64 -15.50 -13.40 8.76
C TYR A 64 -15.57 -14.15 7.43
N GLY A 65 -14.51 -14.85 7.04
CA GLY A 65 -14.54 -15.73 5.87
C GLY A 65 -14.37 -15.02 4.53
N LEU A 66 -13.89 -13.78 4.49
CA LEU A 66 -13.66 -13.08 3.22
C LEU A 66 -12.64 -13.83 2.36
N PRO A 67 -12.83 -13.86 1.02
CA PRO A 67 -11.92 -14.55 0.11
C PRO A 67 -10.58 -13.83 0.02
N LEU A 68 -9.51 -14.60 -0.17
CA LEU A 68 -8.22 -14.09 -0.58
C LEU A 68 -8.35 -13.39 -1.94
N VAL A 69 -7.68 -12.25 -2.11
CA VAL A 69 -7.71 -11.49 -3.36
C VAL A 69 -6.29 -11.37 -3.90
N SER A 70 -6.09 -11.85 -5.13
CA SER A 70 -4.84 -11.73 -5.87
C SER A 70 -5.03 -10.77 -7.04
N PHE A 71 -4.03 -9.91 -7.30
CA PHE A 71 -4.06 -8.96 -8.40
C PHE A 71 -3.24 -9.49 -9.57
N GLU A 72 -3.82 -9.48 -10.76
CA GLU A 72 -3.13 -9.83 -12.00
C GLU A 72 -3.14 -8.65 -12.97
N ALA A 73 -2.11 -8.57 -13.81
CA ALA A 73 -2.13 -7.63 -14.92
C ALA A 73 -3.22 -8.09 -15.91
N SER A 74 -4.21 -7.23 -16.18
CA SER A 74 -5.16 -7.49 -17.25
C SER A 74 -4.42 -7.31 -18.58
N GLY A 75 -4.01 -8.42 -19.18
CA GLY A 75 -3.47 -8.40 -20.54
C GLY A 75 -4.53 -7.92 -21.51
N SER A 76 -4.25 -6.84 -22.23
CA SER A 76 -4.72 -6.69 -23.61
C SER A 76 -3.60 -7.13 -24.52
#